data_AF-A0A8J3SPB9-F1
#
_entry.id   AF-A0A8J3SPB9-F1
#
_cell.length_a   1.000
_cell.length_b   1.000
_cell.length_c   1.000
_cell.angle_alpha   90.00
_cell.angle_beta   90.00
_cell.angle_gamma   90.00
#
_symmetry.space_group_name_H-M   'P 1'
#
loop_
_entity.id
_entity.type
_entity.pdbx_description
1 polymer ?
#
loop_
_entity_poly.entity_id
_entity_poly.type
_entity_poly.pdbx_seq_one_letter_code
_entity_poly.pdbx_strand_id
1 'polypeptide(L)' 'MILPLNLYPGLLGDIVRALPWAAVVQVPADVYLGKQDVAQALGFQLLWAVALFALGALATRAARRKVVIQGG' A
#
# COMPACT_ATOMS: atom_id res chain seq x y z
N MET A 1 16.59 -11.79 2.98
CA MET A 1 15.88 -12.69 2.04
C MET A 1 14.41 -12.28 2.03
N ILE A 2 13.87 -11.85 0.88
CA ILE A 2 12.45 -11.50 0.74
C ILE A 2 11.73 -12.75 0.23
N LEU A 3 10.73 -13.24 0.96
CA LEU A 3 9.92 -14.37 0.53
C LEU A 3 8.87 -13.90 -0.49
N PRO A 4 8.77 -14.52 -1.67
CA PRO A 4 7.71 -14.22 -2.63
C PRO A 4 6.32 -14.35 -1.99
N LEU A 5 5.48 -13.32 -2.17
CA LEU A 5 4.14 -13.31 -1.56
C LEU A 5 3.24 -14.41 -2.11
N ASN A 6 3.61 -14.97 -3.26
CA ASN A 6 2.89 -16.08 -3.86
C ASN A 6 3.02 -17.43 -3.16
N LEU A 7 3.91 -17.53 -2.17
CA LEU A 7 4.08 -18.73 -1.36
C LEU A 7 3.13 -18.78 -0.15
N TYR A 8 2.44 -17.68 0.18
CA TYR A 8 1.48 -17.65 1.29
C TYR A 8 0.13 -18.22 0.86
N PRO A 9 -0.37 -19.30 1.50
CA PRO A 9 -1.64 -19.91 1.12
C PRO A 9 -2.85 -19.26 1.79
N GLY A 10 -4.02 -19.42 1.15
CA GLY A 10 -5.33 -19.07 1.71
C GLY A 10 -5.52 -17.58 2.01
N LEU A 11 -6.39 -17.30 2.98
CA LEU A 11 -6.83 -15.94 3.34
C LEU A 11 -5.66 -15.00 3.68
N LEU A 12 -4.61 -15.53 4.32
CA LEU A 12 -3.43 -14.73 4.66
C LEU A 12 -2.72 -14.25 3.39
N GLY A 13 -2.59 -15.11 2.38
CA GLY A 13 -2.02 -14.74 1.09
C GLY A 13 -2.83 -13.64 0.40
N ASP A 14 -4.15 -13.73 0.44
CA ASP A 14 -5.04 -12.73 -0.17
C ASP A 14 -4.89 -11.36 0.50
N ILE A 15 -4.90 -11.33 1.84
CA ILE A 15 -4.70 -10.11 2.62
C ILE A 15 -3.34 -9.49 2.31
N VAL A 16 -2.29 -10.31 2.33
CA VAL A 16 -0.91 -9.88 2.14
C VAL A 16 -0.69 -9.29 0.74
N ARG A 17 -1.37 -9.83 -0.28
CA ARG A 17 -1.32 -9.30 -1.66
C ARG A 17 -2.16 -8.05 -1.86
N ALA A 18 -3.23 -7.88 -1.10
CA ALA A 18 -4.09 -6.69 -1.17
C ALA A 18 -3.46 -5.44 -0.55
N LEU A 19 -2.47 -5.61 0.33
CA LEU A 19 -1.86 -4.55 1.10
C LEU A 19 -0.75 -3.79 0.34
N PRO A 20 -0.40 -2.56 0.74
CA PRO A 20 0.39 -1.64 -0.10
C PRO A 20 1.81 -2.12 -0.38
N TRP A 21 2.41 -2.96 0.48
CA TRP A 21 3.77 -3.44 0.24
C TRP A 21 3.87 -4.35 -0.99
N ALA A 22 2.77 -5.01 -1.38
CA ALA A 22 2.75 -5.83 -2.59
C ALA A 22 3.10 -4.99 -3.83
N ALA A 23 2.76 -3.69 -3.79
CA ALA A 23 3.04 -2.74 -4.86
C ALA A 23 4.54 -2.48 -5.09
N VAL A 24 5.40 -2.81 -4.11
CA VAL A 24 6.84 -2.51 -4.14
C VAL A 24 7.64 -3.62 -4.81
N VAL A 25 7.25 -4.88 -4.60
CA VAL A 25 8.04 -6.05 -5.04
C VAL A 25 7.20 -7.02 -5.88
N GLN A 26 6.01 -7.39 -5.40
CA GLN A 26 5.18 -8.41 -6.02
C GLN A 26 4.56 -7.93 -7.33
N VAL A 27 3.92 -6.75 -7.33
CA VAL A 27 3.26 -6.20 -8.53
C VAL A 27 4.25 -5.93 -9.68
N PRO A 28 5.43 -5.31 -9.46
CA PRO A 28 6.44 -5.17 -10.52
C PRO A 28 6.95 -6.52 -11.03
N ALA A 29 7.12 -7.51 -10.15
CA ALA A 29 7.53 -8.85 -10.56
C ALA A 29 6.44 -9.54 -11.39
N ASP A 30 5.17 -9.38 -11.03
CA ASP A 30 4.05 -9.94 -11.77
C ASP A 30 3.88 -9.27 -13.14
N VAL A 31 4.10 -7.96 -13.24
CA VAL A 31 4.14 -7.24 -14.55
C VAL A 31 5.33 -7.72 -15.39
N TYR A 32 6.53 -7.80 -14.81
CA TYR A 32 7.74 -8.26 -15.52
C TYR A 32 7.58 -9.70 -16.04
N LEU A 33 6.92 -10.57 -15.27
CA LEU A 33 6.63 -11.95 -15.66
C LEU A 33 5.37 -12.09 -16.54
N GLY A 34 4.72 -10.99 -16.93
CA GLY A 34 3.53 -10.99 -17.78
C GLY A 34 2.27 -11.58 -17.13
N LYS A 35 2.24 -11.67 -15.79
CA LYS A 35 1.11 -12.23 -15.02
C LYS A 35 0.06 -11.20 -14.65
N GLN A 36 0.38 -9.91 -14.77
CA GLN A 36 -0.53 -8.82 -14.44
C GLN A 36 -0.46 -7.73 -15.51
N ASP A 37 -1.62 -7.18 -15.85
CA ASP A 37 -1.73 -6.05 -16.77
C ASP A 37 -1.17 -4.76 -16.14
N VAL A 38 -0.53 -3.93 -16.97
CA VAL A 38 0.12 -2.70 -16.52
C VAL A 38 -0.89 -1.68 -15.99
N ALA A 39 -2.06 -1.55 -16.64
CA ALA A 39 -3.08 -0.60 -16.17
C ALA A 39 -3.66 -1.03 -14.82
N GLN A 40 -3.88 -2.33 -14.62
CA GLN A 40 -4.29 -2.87 -13.32
C GLN A 40 -3.24 -2.62 -12.23
N ALA A 41 -1.96 -2.84 -12.55
CA ALA A 41 -0.85 -2.58 -11.62
C ALA A 41 -0.76 -1.11 -11.20
N LEU A 42 -0.87 -0.18 -12.16
CA LEU A 42 -0.89 1.25 -11.89
C LEU A 42 -2.14 1.67 -11.10
N GLY A 43 -3.30 1.08 -11.40
CA GLY A 43 -4.53 1.32 -10.64
C GLY A 43 -4.39 0.92 -9.17
N PHE A 44 -3.80 -0.24 -8.89
CA PHE A 44 -3.52 -0.71 -7.53
C PHE A 44 -2.55 0.22 -6.78
N GLN A 45 -1.48 0.67 -7.45
CA GLN A 45 -0.52 1.63 -6.89
C GLN A 45 -1.18 2.98 -6.59
N LEU A 46 -1.97 3.51 -7.53
CA LEU A 46 -2.65 4.78 -7.38
C LEU A 46 -3.66 4.77 -6.22
N LEU A 47 -4.43 3.68 -6.09
CA LEU A 47 -5.36 3.49 -4.99
C LEU A 47 -4.66 3.64 -3.64
N TRP A 48 -3.55 2.93 -3.43
CA TRP A 48 -2.81 2.99 -2.18
C TRP A 48 -2.09 4.33 -1.97
N ALA A 49 -1.57 4.94 -3.02
CA ALA A 49 -0.97 6.27 -2.94
C ALA A 49 -1.99 7.32 -2.43
N VAL A 50 -3.20 7.32 -3.01
CA VAL A 50 -4.30 8.19 -2.59
C VAL A 50 -4.73 7.89 -1.16
N ALA A 51 -4.92 6.61 -0.81
CA ALA A 51 -5.36 6.21 0.52
C ALA A 51 -4.35 6.62 1.60
N LEU A 52 -3.07 6.32 1.41
CA LEU A 52 -2.01 6.65 2.38
C LEU A 52 -1.81 8.17 2.49
N PHE A 53 -1.87 8.89 1.38
CA PHE A 53 -1.77 10.35 1.39
C PHE A 53 -2.93 10.99 2.15
N ALA A 54 -4.17 10.54 1.91
CA ALA A 54 -5.34 11.03 2.61
C ALA A 54 -5.27 10.74 4.11
N LEU A 55 -4.91 9.51 4.49
CA LEU A 55 -4.72 9.12 5.89
C LEU A 55 -3.63 9.96 6.57
N GLY A 56 -2.50 10.16 5.90
CA GLY A 56 -1.41 11.01 6.40
C GLY A 56 -1.87 12.46 6.60
N ALA A 57 -2.56 13.04 5.61
CA ALA A 57 -3.07 14.41 5.70
C ALA A 57 -4.06 14.60 6.86
N LEU A 58 -4.96 13.63 7.08
CA LEU A 58 -5.90 13.62 8.19
C LEU A 58 -5.18 13.49 9.53
N ALA A 59 -4.23 12.57 9.64
CA ALA A 59 -3.43 12.39 10.84
C ALA A 59 -2.64 13.66 11.20
N THR A 60 -1.96 14.27 10.23
CA THR A 60 -1.23 15.53 10.42
C THR A 60 -2.17 16.68 10.81
N ARG A 61 -3.36 16.76 10.23
CA ARG A 61 -4.37 17.77 10.62
C ARG A 61 -4.83 17.58 12.07
N ALA A 62 -5.09 16.35 12.49
CA ALA A 62 -5.49 16.02 13.85
C ALA A 62 -4.36 16.30 14.85
N ALA A 63 -3.12 15.91 14.53
CA ALA A 63 -1.94 16.14 15.36
C ALA A 63 -1.68 17.64 15.57
N ARG A 64 -1.76 18.46 14.50
CA ARG A 64 -1.58 19.92 14.60
C ARG A 64 -2.57 20.56 15.57
N ARG A 65 -3.84 20.14 15.56
CA ARG A 65 -4.85 20.65 16.51
C ARG A 65 -4.48 20.33 17.96
N LYS A 66 -3.97 19.12 18.23
CA LYS A 66 -3.56 18.72 19.57
C LYS A 66 -2.32 19.46 20.05
N VAL A 67 -1.32 19.64 19.19
CA VAL A 67 -0.06 20.32 19.54
C VAL A 67 -0.28 21.81 19.78
N VAL A 68 -1.15 22.48 19.02
CA VAL A 68 -1.48 23.90 19.25
C VAL A 68 -2.20 24.11 20.60
N ILE A 69 -3.00 23.15 21.06
CA ILE A 69 -3.64 23.20 22.39
C ILE A 69 -2.61 23.03 23.53
N GLN A 70 -1.47 22.38 23.27
CA GLN A 70 -0.38 22.15 24.24
C GLN A 70 0.72 23.23 24.18
N GLY A 71 0.71 24.10 23.17
CA GLY A 71 1.71 25.15 22.95
C GLY A 71 1.29 26.54 23.45
N GLY A 72 0.26 26.61 24.31
CA GLY A 72 -0.03 27.80 25.11
C GLY A 72 0.96 27.97 26.24
#